data_AF-A0A6P1WUU8-F1
#
_entry.id   AF-A0A6P1WUU8-F1
#
_cell.length_a   1.000
_cell.length_b   1.000
_cell.length_c   1.000
_cell.angle_alpha   90.00
_cell.angle_beta   90.00
_cell.angle_gamma   90.00
#
_symmetry.space_group_name_H-M   'P 1'
#
loop_
_entity.id
_entity.type
_entity.pdbx_description
1 polymer ?
#
loop_
_entity_poly.entity_id
_entity_poly.type
_entity_poly.pdbx_seq_one_letter_code
_entity_poly.pdbx_strand_id
1 'polypeptide(L)'
;MKNTVKVILSGAVVASSLATYGNVAQAATQEGQDVTTQISQKASDINPDHYMDSNYHLRKTIMALVGAAENTDSNYSHNYEYIEDIGDGRGYTAGVIGFTTGTDDMVHLVAHYNKLNPNNPLKPYESALKKLAQEGSDSHEGLDGFEEAWKDANQNDRDNFVKAQNYVLKKDYMDKAVSAAKEDGLSQLGQYIYFDAIVKHGPGEFKKGGYHEKDPAEWSFDELREKAIEESGDKSPKQGADEADFLNHFIDGRFTATQKENEDNNSDDTNVFDRLKVQQQFIKDQNFDLNLPLDFKMNEESFHLDEDAISHYNDQDVDFEHA
;
A
#
# COMPACT_ATOMS: atom_id res chain seq x y z
N MET A 1 13.60 -63.12 -47.97
CA MET A 1 15.06 -62.89 -48.02
C MET A 1 15.35 -61.91 -49.13
N LYS A 2 16.15 -60.86 -48.81
CA LYS A 2 16.79 -59.88 -49.71
C LYS A 2 15.82 -58.89 -50.40
N ASN A 3 16.12 -57.61 -50.54
CA ASN A 3 17.20 -56.78 -50.02
C ASN A 3 16.77 -55.31 -50.22
N THR A 4 17.24 -54.50 -49.28
CA THR A 4 17.48 -53.05 -49.31
C THR A 4 18.03 -52.52 -50.65
N VAL A 5 17.75 -51.24 -50.99
CA VAL A 5 18.75 -50.16 -51.23
C VAL A 5 18.22 -49.02 -52.14
N LYS A 6 18.24 -47.80 -51.54
CA LYS A 6 18.66 -46.44 -51.98
C LYS A 6 18.17 -45.80 -53.29
N VAL A 7 17.49 -44.64 -53.22
CA VAL A 7 17.93 -43.20 -53.24
C VAL A 7 18.18 -42.66 -54.68
N ILE A 8 17.52 -41.53 -55.03
CA ILE A 8 18.07 -40.23 -55.52
C ILE A 8 17.13 -39.54 -56.54
N LEU A 9 16.81 -38.28 -56.20
CA LEU A 9 16.44 -37.08 -56.99
C LEU A 9 15.93 -37.22 -58.43
N SER A 10 14.84 -36.51 -58.74
CA SER A 10 14.84 -35.38 -59.70
C SER A 10 13.42 -34.87 -59.99
N GLY A 11 13.32 -33.59 -60.35
CA GLY A 11 12.32 -33.13 -61.31
C GLY A 11 11.06 -32.49 -60.74
N ALA A 12 10.97 -31.18 -60.87
CA ALA A 12 9.87 -30.35 -60.44
C ALA A 12 8.86 -30.11 -61.60
N VAL A 13 7.60 -29.82 -61.22
CA VAL A 13 6.57 -29.00 -61.92
C VAL A 13 5.93 -29.68 -63.15
N VAL A 14 4.60 -29.81 -63.30
CA VAL A 14 3.59 -28.74 -63.48
C VAL A 14 2.21 -29.13 -62.92
N ALA A 15 1.56 -28.11 -62.37
CA ALA A 15 0.22 -27.97 -61.80
C ALA A 15 -0.96 -28.60 -62.56
N SER A 16 -1.99 -29.03 -61.82
CA SER A 16 -3.14 -28.16 -61.47
C SER A 16 -4.31 -28.95 -60.86
N SER A 17 -4.72 -28.60 -59.64
CA SER A 17 -6.12 -28.33 -59.30
C SER A 17 -6.18 -27.74 -57.89
N LEU A 18 -6.55 -26.46 -57.86
CA LEU A 18 -6.82 -25.66 -56.68
C LEU A 18 -8.13 -26.11 -56.04
N ALA A 19 -8.11 -26.44 -54.75
CA ALA A 19 -9.18 -26.11 -53.81
C ALA A 19 -8.68 -26.31 -52.37
N THR A 20 -9.14 -25.43 -51.47
CA THR A 20 -9.05 -25.47 -50.00
C THR A 20 -7.69 -25.17 -49.34
N TYR A 21 -7.18 -23.94 -49.51
CA TYR A 21 -6.37 -23.26 -48.49
C TYR A 21 -6.78 -21.78 -48.42
N GLY A 22 -8.03 -21.53 -48.04
CA GLY A 22 -8.56 -20.18 -47.83
C GLY A 22 -8.84 -19.85 -46.36
N ASN A 23 -9.22 -20.84 -45.54
CA ASN A 23 -9.83 -20.53 -44.24
C ASN A 23 -8.94 -20.73 -43.02
N VAL A 24 -7.80 -21.44 -43.12
CA VAL A 24 -6.96 -21.72 -41.94
C VAL A 24 -5.99 -20.56 -41.66
N ALA A 25 -5.49 -19.89 -42.70
CA ALA A 25 -4.63 -18.73 -42.54
C ALA A 25 -5.38 -17.49 -42.03
N GLN A 26 -6.68 -17.37 -42.37
CA GLN A 26 -7.51 -16.24 -41.95
C GLN A 26 -8.01 -16.39 -40.50
N ALA A 27 -8.29 -17.62 -40.05
CA ALA A 27 -8.62 -17.90 -38.65
C ALA A 27 -7.41 -17.73 -37.70
N ALA A 28 -6.22 -18.19 -38.09
CA ALA A 28 -5.02 -18.02 -37.26
C ALA A 28 -4.49 -16.58 -37.22
N THR A 29 -4.73 -15.79 -38.29
CA THR A 29 -4.43 -14.35 -38.29
C THR A 29 -5.49 -13.55 -37.53
N GLN A 30 -6.76 -13.96 -37.54
CA GLN A 30 -7.79 -13.37 -36.69
C GLN A 30 -7.60 -13.71 -35.21
N GLU A 31 -7.32 -14.95 -34.81
CA GLU A 31 -7.01 -15.30 -33.40
C GLU A 31 -5.71 -14.64 -32.92
N GLY A 32 -4.67 -14.58 -33.76
CA GLY A 32 -3.43 -13.88 -33.44
C GLY A 32 -3.63 -12.36 -33.34
N GLN A 33 -4.48 -11.76 -34.16
CA GLN A 33 -4.82 -10.34 -34.07
C GLN A 33 -5.78 -10.06 -32.91
N ASP A 34 -6.75 -10.91 -32.58
CA ASP A 34 -7.66 -10.74 -31.44
C ASP A 34 -6.90 -10.85 -30.12
N VAL A 35 -5.98 -11.81 -30.00
CA VAL A 35 -5.12 -11.95 -28.81
C VAL A 35 -4.11 -10.80 -28.71
N THR A 36 -3.52 -10.35 -29.83
CA THR A 36 -2.61 -9.19 -29.81
C THR A 36 -3.37 -7.88 -29.56
N THR A 37 -4.62 -7.76 -30.00
CA THR A 37 -5.48 -6.59 -29.75
C THR A 37 -6.03 -6.61 -28.33
N GLN A 38 -6.38 -7.78 -27.77
CA GLN A 38 -6.75 -7.92 -26.35
C GLN A 38 -5.56 -7.69 -25.41
N ILE A 39 -4.36 -8.16 -25.74
CA ILE A 39 -3.13 -7.86 -24.98
C ILE A 39 -2.75 -6.39 -25.13
N SER A 40 -2.93 -5.81 -26.33
CA SER A 40 -2.69 -4.37 -26.56
C SER A 40 -3.76 -3.48 -25.94
N GLN A 41 -4.99 -3.96 -25.74
CA GLN A 41 -6.07 -3.29 -24.99
C GLN A 41 -5.84 -3.41 -23.48
N LYS A 42 -5.40 -4.58 -22.98
CA LYS A 42 -4.95 -4.76 -21.58
C LYS A 42 -3.69 -3.96 -21.24
N ALA A 43 -2.85 -3.65 -22.23
CA ALA A 43 -1.66 -2.81 -22.07
C ALA A 43 -1.91 -1.33 -22.37
N SER A 44 -3.05 -0.95 -22.98
CA SER A 44 -3.41 0.45 -23.26
C SER A 44 -4.34 1.08 -22.23
N ASP A 45 -4.85 0.32 -21.26
CA ASP A 45 -5.69 0.82 -20.16
C ASP A 45 -4.91 0.98 -18.85
N ILE A 46 -3.60 1.26 -18.90
CA ILE A 46 -2.96 1.90 -17.74
C ILE A 46 -3.46 3.35 -17.75
N ASN A 47 -4.68 3.53 -17.21
CA ASN A 47 -5.17 4.84 -16.83
C ASN A 47 -4.08 5.45 -15.94
N PRO A 48 -3.43 6.57 -16.34
CA PRO A 48 -2.44 7.21 -15.49
C PRO A 48 -3.06 7.60 -14.14
N ASP A 49 -4.38 7.73 -14.04
CA ASP A 49 -5.12 7.95 -12.80
C ASP A 49 -5.54 6.64 -12.10
N HIS A 50 -4.86 5.51 -12.33
CA HIS A 50 -5.17 4.26 -11.63
C HIS A 50 -4.54 4.18 -10.24
N TYR A 51 -3.39 4.83 -10.04
CA TYR A 51 -2.59 4.66 -8.83
C TYR A 51 -2.60 5.89 -7.94
N MET A 52 -2.50 5.69 -6.63
CA MET A 52 -2.54 6.76 -5.61
C MET A 52 -1.48 7.87 -5.81
N ASP A 53 -0.37 7.57 -6.48
CA ASP A 53 0.68 8.55 -6.75
C ASP A 53 0.27 9.59 -7.81
N SER A 54 -0.65 9.26 -8.71
CA SER A 54 -1.15 10.17 -9.76
C SER A 54 -2.65 10.46 -9.67
N ASN A 55 -3.43 9.59 -9.02
CA ASN A 55 -4.85 9.78 -8.77
C ASN A 55 -5.09 10.42 -7.41
N TYR A 56 -5.35 11.72 -7.45
CA TYR A 56 -5.58 12.52 -6.27
C TYR A 56 -6.90 12.21 -5.56
N HIS A 57 -7.95 11.88 -6.30
CA HIS A 57 -9.25 11.51 -5.72
C HIS A 57 -9.12 10.19 -4.95
N LEU A 58 -8.48 9.18 -5.54
CA LEU A 58 -8.16 7.93 -4.87
C LEU A 58 -7.31 8.16 -3.61
N ARG A 59 -6.32 9.04 -3.69
CA ARG A 59 -5.48 9.41 -2.53
C ARG A 59 -6.30 9.96 -1.38
N LYS A 60 -7.25 10.87 -1.64
CA LYS A 60 -8.17 11.40 -0.61
C LYS A 60 -8.99 10.28 0.03
N THR A 61 -9.55 9.40 -0.79
CA THR A 61 -10.35 8.25 -0.32
C THR A 61 -9.52 7.30 0.54
N ILE A 62 -8.30 6.95 0.11
CA ILE A 62 -7.39 6.08 0.87
C ILE A 62 -6.98 6.73 2.19
N MET A 63 -6.61 8.02 2.18
CA MET A 63 -6.24 8.72 3.41
C MET A 63 -7.41 8.83 4.40
N ALA A 64 -8.65 8.97 3.91
CA ALA A 64 -9.83 8.95 4.75
C ALA A 64 -10.09 7.57 5.38
N LEU A 65 -9.89 6.49 4.63
CA LEU A 65 -9.99 5.12 5.15
C LEU A 65 -8.90 4.83 6.20
N VAL A 66 -7.67 5.30 5.97
CA VAL A 66 -6.57 5.17 6.95
C VAL A 66 -6.86 5.99 8.20
N GLY A 67 -7.29 7.25 8.07
CA GLY A 67 -7.65 8.08 9.21
C GLY A 67 -8.77 7.49 10.07
N ALA A 68 -9.78 6.88 9.43
CA ALA A 68 -10.85 6.18 10.14
C ALA A 68 -10.32 4.99 10.98
N ALA A 69 -9.27 4.31 10.51
CA ALA A 69 -8.65 3.21 11.26
C ALA A 69 -7.69 3.70 12.36
N GLU A 70 -6.81 4.65 12.04
CA GLU A 70 -5.76 5.14 12.95
C GLU A 70 -6.28 6.08 14.04
N ASN A 71 -7.25 6.93 13.70
CA ASN A 71 -7.69 8.03 14.56
C ASN A 71 -9.20 8.04 14.81
N THR A 72 -9.95 7.07 14.27
CA THR A 72 -11.42 7.07 14.31
C THR A 72 -12.02 8.38 13.73
N ASP A 73 -11.31 8.99 12.78
CA ASP A 73 -11.73 10.21 12.07
C ASP A 73 -11.31 10.11 10.60
N SER A 74 -12.28 10.13 9.70
CA SER A 74 -12.02 10.07 8.25
C SER A 74 -11.53 11.39 7.66
N ASN A 75 -11.60 12.50 8.41
CA ASN A 75 -11.01 13.77 8.00
C ASN A 75 -9.54 13.84 8.42
N TYR A 76 -8.65 13.38 7.53
CA TYR A 76 -7.20 13.33 7.76
C TYR A 76 -6.58 14.68 8.18
N SER A 77 -7.22 15.83 7.89
CA SER A 77 -6.73 17.16 8.28
C SER A 77 -6.59 17.35 9.79
N HIS A 78 -7.40 16.64 10.59
CA HIS A 78 -7.35 16.69 12.05
C HIS A 78 -6.19 15.87 12.62
N ASN A 79 -5.71 14.87 11.89
CA ASN A 79 -4.75 13.90 12.42
C ASN A 79 -3.32 14.46 12.46
N TYR A 80 -3.02 15.54 11.73
CA TYR A 80 -1.69 16.16 11.71
C TYR A 80 -1.23 16.65 13.10
N GLU A 81 -2.15 17.08 13.95
CA GLU A 81 -1.81 17.56 15.30
C GLU A 81 -1.88 16.50 16.39
N TYR A 82 -2.37 15.30 16.05
CA TYR A 82 -2.46 14.19 16.99
C TYR A 82 -1.08 13.89 17.56
N ILE A 83 -1.02 13.67 18.88
CA ILE A 83 0.16 13.19 19.59
C ILE A 83 -0.29 12.59 20.93
N GLU A 84 0.12 11.36 21.20
CA GLU A 84 -0.18 10.64 22.44
C GLU A 84 0.84 9.52 22.63
N ASP A 85 1.26 9.25 23.87
CA ASP A 85 1.86 7.96 24.20
C ASP A 85 0.74 7.00 24.60
N ILE A 86 0.45 6.05 23.72
CA ILE A 86 -0.65 5.08 23.88
C ILE A 86 -0.24 3.85 24.70
N GLY A 87 0.99 3.81 25.21
CA GLY A 87 1.49 2.72 26.05
C GLY A 87 1.80 1.42 25.30
N ASP A 88 2.06 1.50 23.99
CA ASP A 88 2.37 0.36 23.12
C ASP A 88 3.87 0.05 23.01
N GLY A 89 4.70 0.74 23.81
CA GLY A 89 6.15 0.58 23.82
C GLY A 89 6.88 1.31 22.69
N ARG A 90 6.22 2.21 21.95
CA ARG A 90 6.84 3.02 20.88
C ARG A 90 7.09 4.49 21.29
N GLY A 91 6.72 4.85 22.52
CA GLY A 91 6.76 6.21 23.05
C GLY A 91 5.62 7.06 22.50
N TYR A 92 5.86 8.33 22.18
CA TYR A 92 4.82 9.14 21.54
C TYR A 92 4.54 8.64 20.12
N THR A 93 3.26 8.48 19.82
CA THR A 93 2.68 8.25 18.50
C THR A 93 1.98 9.52 18.05
N ALA A 94 2.32 10.05 16.86
CA ALA A 94 1.90 11.39 16.46
C ALA A 94 1.66 11.54 14.94
N GLY A 95 0.80 12.48 14.58
CA GLY A 95 0.58 12.88 13.19
C GLY A 95 -0.30 11.94 12.37
N VAL A 96 -0.35 12.22 11.06
CA VAL A 96 -1.35 11.69 10.13
C VAL A 96 -1.34 10.16 9.95
N ILE A 97 -0.23 9.50 10.30
CA ILE A 97 -0.10 8.03 10.27
C ILE A 97 0.52 7.44 11.55
N GLY A 98 0.61 8.22 12.62
CA GLY A 98 1.19 7.73 13.88
C GLY A 98 2.70 7.51 13.84
N PHE A 99 3.48 8.51 13.42
CA PHE A 99 4.94 8.52 13.58
C PHE A 99 5.33 8.32 15.04
N THR A 100 6.38 7.56 15.32
CA THR A 100 6.72 7.22 16.72
C THR A 100 8.12 7.67 17.14
N THR A 101 8.28 8.08 18.40
CA THR A 101 9.59 8.51 18.93
C THR A 101 10.59 7.36 19.09
N GLY A 102 10.08 6.15 19.29
CA GLY A 102 10.88 4.92 19.43
C GLY A 102 11.32 4.33 18.09
N THR A 103 10.90 4.88 16.95
CA THR A 103 11.33 4.45 15.62
C THR A 103 11.90 5.61 14.79
N ASP A 104 12.48 5.30 13.63
CA ASP A 104 13.23 6.28 12.82
C ASP A 104 12.34 7.29 12.07
N ASP A 105 11.03 7.05 11.95
CA ASP A 105 10.15 7.84 11.10
C ASP A 105 9.95 9.29 11.61
N MET A 106 9.79 9.49 12.92
CA MET A 106 9.71 10.81 13.54
C MET A 106 11.05 11.58 13.42
N VAL A 107 12.17 10.85 13.44
CA VAL A 107 13.50 11.44 13.20
C VAL A 107 13.58 11.99 11.76
N HIS A 108 13.10 11.22 10.77
CA HIS A 108 13.06 11.67 9.38
C HIS A 108 12.17 12.92 9.20
N LEU A 109 11.02 12.94 9.87
CA LEU A 109 10.07 14.06 9.86
C LEU A 109 10.73 15.32 10.39
N VAL A 110 11.26 15.28 11.62
CA VAL A 110 11.87 16.47 12.25
C VAL A 110 13.10 16.93 11.47
N ALA A 111 13.90 16.00 10.95
CA ALA A 111 15.04 16.35 10.09
C ALA A 111 14.62 17.03 8.78
N HIS A 112 13.49 16.63 8.18
CA HIS A 112 12.94 17.31 7.01
C HIS A 112 12.34 18.68 7.37
N TYR A 113 11.57 18.75 8.47
CA TYR A 113 10.98 19.99 8.95
C TYR A 113 12.04 21.05 9.27
N ASN A 114 13.17 20.65 9.85
CA ASN A 114 14.34 21.52 10.08
C ASN A 114 14.93 22.12 8.79
N LYS A 115 14.75 21.49 7.63
CA LYS A 115 15.17 22.03 6.33
C LYS A 115 14.16 23.03 5.78
N LEU A 116 12.86 22.76 5.95
CA LEU A 116 11.79 23.65 5.52
C LEU A 116 11.75 24.94 6.35
N ASN A 117 11.82 24.80 7.68
CA ASN A 117 11.89 25.90 8.62
C ASN A 117 12.97 25.66 9.69
N PRO A 118 14.16 26.26 9.58
CA PRO A 118 15.23 26.07 10.56
C PRO A 118 14.98 26.64 11.96
N ASN A 119 13.87 27.37 12.17
CA ASN A 119 13.48 27.97 13.46
C ASN A 119 12.18 27.34 14.01
N ASN A 120 11.77 26.18 13.48
CA ASN A 120 10.56 25.50 13.93
C ASN A 120 10.66 25.03 15.41
N PRO A 121 9.52 24.82 16.08
CA PRO A 121 9.50 24.45 17.50
C PRO A 121 10.01 23.03 17.80
N LEU A 122 10.07 22.13 16.81
CA LEU A 122 10.52 20.74 16.99
C LEU A 122 12.05 20.57 16.91
N LYS A 123 12.77 21.54 16.34
CA LYS A 123 14.22 21.49 16.18
C LYS A 123 15.01 21.15 17.45
N PRO A 124 14.69 21.70 18.64
CA PRO A 124 15.45 21.39 19.86
C PRO A 124 15.44 19.90 20.25
N TYR A 125 14.43 19.15 19.81
CA TYR A 125 14.22 17.74 20.18
C TYR A 125 14.99 16.76 19.27
N GLU A 126 15.59 17.21 18.17
CA GLU A 126 16.21 16.34 17.16
C GLU A 126 17.24 15.36 17.75
N SER A 127 18.05 15.79 18.72
CA SER A 127 19.06 14.92 19.34
C SER A 127 18.46 13.88 20.28
N ALA A 128 17.38 14.22 21.00
CA ALA A 128 16.67 13.27 21.86
C ALA A 128 15.97 12.20 21.02
N LEU A 129 15.23 12.62 19.98
CA LEU A 129 14.55 11.73 19.05
C LEU A 129 15.51 10.72 18.41
N LYS A 130 16.69 11.18 17.93
CA LYS A 130 17.70 10.28 17.37
C LYS A 130 18.20 9.22 18.37
N LYS A 131 18.35 9.60 19.64
CA LYS A 131 18.79 8.68 20.69
C LYS A 131 17.70 7.63 20.94
N LEU A 132 16.45 8.08 21.14
CA LEU A 132 15.32 7.20 21.43
C LEU A 132 15.07 6.19 20.31
N ALA A 133 15.06 6.64 19.05
CA ALA A 133 14.91 5.76 17.88
C ALA A 133 16.05 4.73 17.76
N GLN A 134 17.30 5.13 17.98
CA GLN A 134 18.45 4.20 17.96
C GLN A 134 18.40 3.15 19.07
N GLU A 135 17.83 3.51 20.22
CA GLU A 135 17.65 2.63 21.37
C GLU A 135 16.38 1.77 21.26
N GLY A 136 15.48 2.08 20.31
CA GLY A 136 14.14 1.49 20.24
C GLY A 136 13.34 1.75 21.52
N SER A 137 13.49 2.95 22.11
CA SER A 137 12.98 3.26 23.44
C SER A 137 11.66 4.02 23.40
N ASP A 138 10.76 3.64 24.31
CA ASP A 138 9.51 4.35 24.64
C ASP A 138 9.70 5.52 25.63
N SER A 139 10.93 5.81 26.05
CA SER A 139 11.24 6.86 27.02
C SER A 139 10.93 8.26 26.49
N HIS A 140 10.57 9.17 27.38
CA HIS A 140 10.36 10.60 27.07
C HIS A 140 11.57 11.47 27.45
N GLU A 141 12.72 10.86 27.75
CA GLU A 141 13.92 11.60 28.17
C GLU A 141 14.35 12.63 27.10
N GLY A 142 14.36 13.91 27.48
CA GLY A 142 14.74 15.01 26.58
C GLY A 142 13.60 15.52 25.68
N LEU A 143 12.35 15.07 25.91
CA LEU A 143 11.14 15.50 25.21
C LEU A 143 10.25 16.44 26.06
N ASP A 144 10.81 17.10 27.08
CA ASP A 144 10.06 18.05 27.90
C ASP A 144 9.42 19.16 27.03
N GLY A 145 8.09 19.27 27.05
CA GLY A 145 7.32 20.24 26.26
C GLY A 145 7.10 19.83 24.78
N PHE A 146 7.42 18.60 24.40
CA PHE A 146 7.35 18.14 23.01
C PHE A 146 5.92 18.14 22.45
N GLU A 147 4.92 17.75 23.25
CA GLU A 147 3.51 17.81 22.85
C GLU A 147 3.06 19.23 22.52
N GLU A 148 3.41 20.20 23.36
CA GLU A 148 3.09 21.60 23.11
C GLU A 148 3.81 22.12 21.87
N ALA A 149 5.07 21.74 21.66
CA ALA A 149 5.82 22.09 20.46
C ALA A 149 5.24 21.48 19.18
N TRP A 150 4.69 20.25 19.26
CA TRP A 150 3.99 19.58 18.17
C TRP A 150 2.71 20.32 17.79
N LYS A 151 1.89 20.65 18.79
CA LYS A 151 0.66 21.44 18.61
C LYS A 151 0.96 22.85 18.10
N ASP A 152 2.04 23.49 18.59
CA ASP A 152 2.54 24.78 18.13
C ASP A 152 2.95 24.75 16.65
N ALA A 153 3.62 23.67 16.20
CA ALA A 153 3.97 23.48 14.79
C ALA A 153 2.71 23.45 13.90
N ASN A 154 1.69 22.70 14.31
CA ASN A 154 0.42 22.67 13.57
C ASN A 154 -0.28 24.02 13.57
N GLN A 155 -0.28 24.74 14.69
CA GLN A 155 -1.00 26.00 14.81
C GLN A 155 -0.31 27.16 14.08
N ASN A 156 1.03 27.25 14.17
CA ASN A 156 1.78 28.45 13.80
C ASN A 156 2.68 28.27 12.58
N ASP A 157 2.87 27.04 12.08
CA ASP A 157 3.64 26.74 10.86
C ASP A 157 3.06 25.54 10.09
N ARG A 158 1.72 25.47 10.04
CA ARG A 158 0.96 24.33 9.47
C ARG A 158 1.49 23.88 8.11
N ASP A 159 1.70 24.82 7.18
CA ASP A 159 2.07 24.50 5.81
C ASP A 159 3.40 23.72 5.74
N ASN A 160 4.43 24.12 6.49
CA ASN A 160 5.70 23.40 6.52
C ASN A 160 5.59 22.12 7.34
N PHE A 161 4.79 22.12 8.40
CA PHE A 161 4.60 20.96 9.26
C PHE A 161 3.88 19.81 8.53
N VAL A 162 2.80 20.12 7.81
CA VAL A 162 2.06 19.18 6.94
C VAL A 162 2.98 18.66 5.83
N LYS A 163 3.75 19.52 5.16
CA LYS A 163 4.74 19.08 4.15
C LYS A 163 5.77 18.12 4.73
N ALA A 164 6.30 18.40 5.92
CA ALA A 164 7.26 17.51 6.56
C ALA A 164 6.66 16.13 6.87
N GLN A 165 5.41 16.06 7.34
CA GLN A 165 4.70 14.79 7.55
C GLN A 165 4.47 14.06 6.21
N ASN A 166 3.96 14.79 5.21
CA ASN A 166 3.69 14.24 3.89
C ASN A 166 4.97 13.73 3.18
N TYR A 167 6.12 14.37 3.43
CA TYR A 167 7.40 13.94 2.87
C TYR A 167 7.77 12.54 3.32
N VAL A 168 7.65 12.26 4.63
CA VAL A 168 7.94 10.95 5.21
C VAL A 168 6.87 9.94 4.78
N LEU A 169 5.60 10.30 4.90
CA LEU A 169 4.48 9.46 4.44
C LEU A 169 4.65 9.01 3.00
N LYS A 170 4.97 9.94 2.09
CA LYS A 170 5.22 9.64 0.68
C LYS A 170 6.41 8.71 0.51
N LYS A 171 7.57 9.13 1.01
CA LYS A 171 8.85 8.51 0.69
C LYS A 171 9.02 7.13 1.35
N ASP A 172 8.64 7.03 2.61
CA ASP A 172 8.93 5.85 3.42
C ASP A 172 7.81 4.82 3.36
N TYR A 173 6.58 5.23 2.99
CA TYR A 173 5.38 4.39 2.92
C TYR A 173 4.72 4.37 1.53
N MET A 174 4.14 5.48 1.06
CA MET A 174 3.31 5.49 -0.15
C MET A 174 4.05 5.00 -1.39
N ASP A 175 5.23 5.55 -1.67
CA ASP A 175 5.99 5.22 -2.88
C ASP A 175 6.35 3.72 -2.92
N LYS A 176 6.62 3.11 -1.76
CA LYS A 176 6.90 1.67 -1.65
C LYS A 176 5.65 0.84 -1.89
N ALA A 177 4.54 1.15 -1.20
CA ALA A 177 3.28 0.43 -1.36
C ALA A 177 2.74 0.52 -2.80
N VAL A 178 2.78 1.71 -3.40
CA VAL A 178 2.35 1.93 -4.79
C VAL A 178 3.28 1.22 -5.77
N SER A 179 4.61 1.23 -5.56
CA SER A 179 5.54 0.46 -6.40
C SER A 179 5.23 -1.04 -6.33
N ALA A 180 5.04 -1.59 -5.14
CA ALA A 180 4.68 -3.00 -4.96
C ALA A 180 3.33 -3.34 -5.61
N ALA A 181 2.31 -2.47 -5.46
CA ALA A 181 1.02 -2.66 -6.10
C ALA A 181 1.11 -2.66 -7.64
N LYS A 182 1.96 -1.81 -8.24
CA LYS A 182 2.25 -1.78 -9.69
C LYS A 182 3.00 -3.04 -10.17
N GLU A 183 3.93 -3.53 -9.35
CA GLU A 183 4.64 -4.77 -9.60
C GLU A 183 3.70 -5.97 -9.59
N ASP A 184 2.76 -5.99 -8.66
CA ASP A 184 1.80 -7.08 -8.48
C ASP A 184 0.54 -6.95 -9.35
N GLY A 185 0.33 -5.78 -9.95
CA GLY A 185 -0.79 -5.51 -10.87
C GLY A 185 -2.12 -5.39 -10.14
N LEU A 186 -2.13 -4.68 -9.02
CA LEU A 186 -3.31 -4.52 -8.16
C LEU A 186 -4.25 -3.39 -8.62
N SER A 187 -5.52 -3.58 -8.30
CA SER A 187 -6.60 -2.59 -8.38
C SER A 187 -6.43 -1.45 -7.36
N GLN A 188 -7.38 -0.51 -7.32
CA GLN A 188 -7.39 0.59 -6.37
C GLN A 188 -7.62 0.10 -4.93
N LEU A 189 -8.49 -0.91 -4.77
CA LEU A 189 -8.68 -1.60 -3.49
C LEU A 189 -7.40 -2.30 -3.03
N GLY A 190 -6.70 -2.99 -3.94
CA GLY A 190 -5.43 -3.64 -3.59
C GLY A 190 -4.34 -2.65 -3.16
N GLN A 191 -4.30 -1.47 -3.79
CA GLN A 191 -3.41 -0.38 -3.37
C GLN A 191 -3.75 0.16 -1.97
N TYR A 192 -5.05 0.35 -1.67
CA TYR A 192 -5.49 0.72 -0.32
C TYR A 192 -5.00 -0.32 0.70
N ILE A 193 -5.24 -1.60 0.45
CA ILE A 193 -4.84 -2.69 1.36
C ILE A 193 -3.32 -2.70 1.57
N TYR A 194 -2.52 -2.50 0.53
CA TYR A 194 -1.06 -2.41 0.64
C TYR A 194 -0.60 -1.19 1.42
N PHE A 195 -1.19 -0.03 1.14
CA PHE A 195 -0.83 1.22 1.83
C PHE A 195 -1.20 1.17 3.32
N ASP A 196 -2.39 0.68 3.63
CA ASP A 196 -2.86 0.46 4.99
C ASP A 196 -1.97 -0.52 5.78
N ALA A 197 -1.47 -1.56 5.11
CA ALA A 197 -0.56 -2.53 5.69
C ALA A 197 0.84 -1.96 5.97
N ILE A 198 1.42 -1.19 5.05
CA ILE A 198 2.74 -0.59 5.27
C ILE A 198 2.69 0.49 6.35
N VAL A 199 1.55 1.19 6.52
CA VAL A 199 1.35 2.12 7.64
C VAL A 199 1.37 1.37 8.97
N LYS A 200 0.60 0.28 9.09
CA LYS A 200 0.52 -0.49 10.35
C LYS A 200 1.78 -1.29 10.69
N HIS A 201 2.31 -2.03 9.72
CA HIS A 201 3.38 -3.01 9.94
C HIS A 201 4.77 -2.50 9.54
N GLY A 202 4.84 -1.28 9.00
CA GLY A 202 6.08 -0.68 8.52
C GLY A 202 6.61 -1.31 7.22
N PRO A 203 7.58 -0.64 6.58
CA PRO A 203 8.30 -1.19 5.43
C PRO A 203 9.28 -2.29 5.86
N GLY A 204 9.65 -3.17 4.93
CA GLY A 204 10.71 -4.15 5.14
C GLY A 204 11.62 -4.34 3.93
N GLU A 205 12.12 -5.56 3.80
CA GLU A 205 12.91 -6.00 2.65
C GLU A 205 12.26 -7.22 2.02
N PHE A 206 11.83 -7.10 0.77
CA PHE A 206 11.27 -8.23 0.06
C PHE A 206 12.34 -9.31 -0.18
N LYS A 207 12.17 -10.46 0.47
CA LYS A 207 13.06 -11.61 0.36
C LYS A 207 12.21 -12.89 0.30
N LYS A 208 12.47 -13.74 -0.69
CA LYS A 208 11.81 -15.05 -0.79
C LYS A 208 12.10 -15.92 0.44
N GLY A 209 11.05 -16.47 1.06
CA GLY A 209 11.07 -17.17 2.34
C GLY A 209 11.38 -16.27 3.54
N GLY A 210 11.25 -14.95 3.38
CA GLY A 210 11.65 -13.96 4.39
C GLY A 210 10.82 -14.05 5.67
N TYR A 211 9.55 -14.42 5.55
CA TYR A 211 8.64 -14.56 6.69
C TYR A 211 8.81 -15.85 7.48
N HIS A 212 9.42 -16.91 6.89
CA HIS A 212 9.51 -18.25 7.52
C HIS A 212 10.36 -18.27 8.80
N GLU A 213 11.33 -17.35 8.90
CA GLU A 213 12.28 -17.28 10.02
C GLU A 213 11.89 -16.23 11.07
N LYS A 214 10.79 -15.51 10.86
CA LYS A 214 10.34 -14.41 11.72
C LYS A 214 9.11 -14.81 12.53
N ASP A 215 9.04 -14.30 13.76
CA ASP A 215 7.79 -14.29 14.50
C ASP A 215 6.75 -13.47 13.72
N PRO A 216 5.48 -13.90 13.60
CA PRO A 216 4.47 -13.11 12.89
C PRO A 216 4.28 -11.68 13.40
N ALA A 217 4.56 -11.39 14.68
CA ALA A 217 4.54 -10.02 15.20
C ALA A 217 5.62 -9.12 14.56
N GLU A 218 6.64 -9.71 13.92
CA GLU A 218 7.73 -8.99 13.25
C GLU A 218 7.58 -8.96 11.72
N TRP A 219 6.47 -9.46 11.17
CA TRP A 219 6.23 -9.41 9.73
C TRP A 219 5.93 -7.98 9.29
N SER A 220 6.85 -7.40 8.51
CA SER A 220 6.62 -6.13 7.84
C SER A 220 5.68 -6.29 6.65
N PHE A 221 5.35 -5.18 6.01
CA PHE A 221 4.65 -5.17 4.73
C PHE A 221 5.25 -6.14 3.69
N ASP A 222 6.57 -6.18 3.56
CA ASP A 222 7.24 -6.98 2.53
C ASP A 222 7.19 -8.49 2.81
N GLU A 223 7.23 -8.89 4.09
CA GLU A 223 7.03 -10.28 4.49
C GLU A 223 5.57 -10.74 4.29
N LEU A 224 4.61 -9.88 4.62
CA LEU A 224 3.18 -10.13 4.36
C LEU A 224 2.92 -10.30 2.86
N ARG A 225 3.54 -9.44 2.03
CA ARG A 225 3.47 -9.52 0.57
C ARG A 225 4.06 -10.83 0.05
N GLU A 226 5.22 -11.22 0.56
CA GLU A 226 5.88 -12.46 0.14
C GLU A 226 5.05 -13.70 0.48
N LYS A 227 4.50 -13.76 1.70
CA LYS A 227 3.56 -14.80 2.11
C LYS A 227 2.36 -14.90 1.18
N ALA A 228 1.74 -13.77 0.82
CA ALA A 228 0.59 -13.77 -0.09
C ALA A 228 0.94 -14.32 -1.48
N ILE A 229 2.12 -13.97 -2.01
CA ILE A 229 2.64 -14.49 -3.28
C ILE A 229 2.88 -15.99 -3.19
N GLU A 230 3.48 -16.49 -2.11
CA GLU A 230 3.72 -17.92 -1.89
C GLU A 230 2.39 -18.69 -1.86
N GLU A 231 1.41 -18.23 -1.07
CA GLU A 231 0.10 -18.88 -0.95
C GLU A 231 -0.72 -18.82 -2.25
N SER A 232 -0.45 -17.83 -3.09
CA SER A 232 -1.03 -17.70 -4.43
C SER A 232 -0.28 -18.52 -5.50
N GLY A 233 0.56 -19.48 -5.09
CA GLY A 233 1.27 -20.38 -5.98
C GLY A 233 2.45 -19.72 -6.69
N ASP A 234 3.22 -18.90 -5.97
CA ASP A 234 4.35 -18.09 -6.47
C ASP A 234 3.93 -17.11 -7.59
N LYS A 235 2.72 -16.55 -7.48
CA LYS A 235 2.17 -15.61 -8.48
C LYS A 235 1.51 -14.41 -7.83
N SER A 236 1.79 -13.22 -8.38
CA SER A 236 0.94 -12.05 -8.19
C SER A 236 -0.22 -12.00 -9.20
N PRO A 237 -1.20 -11.11 -9.04
CA PRO A 237 -2.28 -10.92 -10.01
C PRO A 237 -1.78 -10.59 -11.43
N LYS A 238 -0.72 -9.80 -11.55
CA LYS A 238 -0.02 -9.55 -12.82
C LYS A 238 0.52 -10.81 -13.49
N GLN A 239 0.85 -11.82 -12.69
CA GLN A 239 1.32 -13.14 -13.14
C GLN A 239 0.18 -14.16 -13.28
N GLY A 240 -1.07 -13.72 -13.11
CA GLY A 240 -2.28 -14.51 -13.33
C GLY A 240 -2.84 -15.22 -12.11
N ALA A 241 -2.45 -14.81 -10.89
CA ALA A 241 -3.26 -15.12 -9.70
C ALA A 241 -4.60 -14.37 -9.76
N ASP A 242 -5.64 -14.91 -9.13
CA ASP A 242 -6.88 -14.15 -8.93
C ASP A 242 -6.64 -13.07 -7.88
N GLU A 243 -7.05 -11.83 -8.15
CA GLU A 243 -6.77 -10.71 -7.25
C GLU A 243 -7.55 -10.82 -5.94
N ALA A 244 -8.78 -11.34 -5.95
CA ALA A 244 -9.56 -11.49 -4.73
C ALA A 244 -8.90 -12.52 -3.81
N ASP A 245 -8.48 -13.66 -4.35
CA ASP A 245 -7.78 -14.71 -3.59
C ASP A 245 -6.44 -14.19 -3.06
N PHE A 246 -5.65 -13.51 -3.90
CA PHE A 246 -4.38 -12.92 -3.53
C PHE A 246 -4.52 -11.92 -2.36
N LEU A 247 -5.48 -10.99 -2.45
CA LEU A 247 -5.72 -10.00 -1.40
C LEU A 247 -6.24 -10.64 -0.10
N ASN A 248 -7.04 -11.70 -0.18
CA ASN A 248 -7.44 -12.44 1.03
C ASN A 248 -6.25 -13.15 1.69
N HIS A 249 -5.33 -13.76 0.92
CA HIS A 249 -4.10 -14.34 1.47
C HIS A 249 -3.23 -13.28 2.18
N PHE A 250 -3.14 -12.08 1.59
CA PHE A 250 -2.45 -10.96 2.20
C PHE A 250 -3.11 -10.52 3.51
N ILE A 251 -4.44 -10.35 3.52
CA ILE A 251 -5.20 -9.97 4.71
C ILE A 251 -5.12 -11.05 5.81
N ASP A 252 -5.14 -12.34 5.45
CA ASP A 252 -4.97 -13.43 6.42
C ASP A 252 -3.59 -13.39 7.10
N GLY A 253 -2.55 -13.04 6.34
CA GLY A 253 -1.24 -12.71 6.88
C GLY A 253 -1.30 -11.58 7.90
N ARG A 254 -2.00 -10.49 7.56
CA ARG A 254 -2.17 -9.32 8.46
C ARG A 254 -2.95 -9.65 9.73
N PHE A 255 -3.99 -10.48 9.63
CA PHE A 255 -4.72 -10.99 10.79
C PHE A 255 -3.77 -11.75 11.71
N THR A 256 -2.94 -12.62 11.14
CA THR A 256 -1.96 -13.41 11.90
C THR A 256 -0.94 -12.50 12.60
N ALA A 257 -0.35 -11.55 11.89
CA ALA A 257 0.62 -10.61 12.45
C ALA A 257 0.00 -9.75 13.56
N THR A 258 -1.16 -9.13 13.30
CA THR A 258 -1.86 -8.28 14.27
C THR A 258 -2.29 -9.07 15.52
N GLN A 259 -2.76 -10.31 15.34
CA GLN A 259 -3.12 -11.16 16.48
C GLN A 259 -1.90 -11.48 17.33
N LYS A 260 -0.76 -11.73 16.71
CA LYS A 260 0.48 -12.02 17.40
C LYS A 260 1.04 -10.79 18.14
N GLU A 261 0.96 -9.60 17.53
CA GLU A 261 1.25 -8.31 18.20
C GLU A 261 0.39 -8.14 19.47
N ASN A 262 -0.93 -8.39 19.38
CA ASN A 262 -1.83 -8.30 20.53
C ASN A 262 -1.46 -9.30 21.64
N GLU A 263 -1.15 -10.55 21.28
CA GLU A 263 -0.74 -11.58 22.24
C GLU A 263 0.54 -11.17 22.99
N ASP A 264 1.53 -10.66 22.28
CA ASP A 264 2.82 -10.25 22.87
C ASP A 264 2.66 -9.02 23.78
N ASN A 265 1.74 -8.12 23.43
CA ASN A 265 1.40 -6.94 24.23
C ASN A 265 0.36 -7.21 25.33
N ASN A 266 -0.14 -8.45 25.47
CA ASN A 266 -1.27 -8.80 26.33
C ASN A 266 -2.51 -7.90 26.13
N SER A 267 -2.74 -7.48 24.88
CA SER A 267 -3.88 -6.65 24.47
C SER A 267 -5.09 -7.51 24.12
N ASP A 268 -6.27 -7.12 24.59
CA ASP A 268 -7.56 -7.68 24.18
C ASP A 268 -8.30 -6.78 23.18
N ASP A 269 -7.61 -5.79 22.60
CA ASP A 269 -8.19 -4.89 21.61
C ASP A 269 -8.59 -5.64 20.34
N THR A 270 -9.90 -5.68 20.08
CA THR A 270 -10.46 -6.31 18.88
C THR A 270 -10.75 -5.32 17.74
N ASN A 271 -10.67 -4.01 18.02
CA ASN A 271 -10.96 -2.94 17.07
C ASN A 271 -9.87 -2.84 15.98
N VAL A 272 -8.62 -3.18 16.32
CA VAL A 272 -7.50 -3.26 15.35
C VAL A 272 -7.80 -4.15 14.14
N PHE A 273 -8.72 -5.11 14.27
CA PHE A 273 -9.12 -6.00 13.19
C PHE A 273 -10.24 -5.46 12.31
N ASP A 274 -10.93 -4.39 12.69
CA ASP A 274 -12.07 -3.87 11.93
C ASP A 274 -11.66 -3.39 10.54
N ARG A 275 -10.48 -2.77 10.41
CA ARG A 275 -9.94 -2.36 9.09
C ARG A 275 -9.77 -3.55 8.14
N LEU A 276 -9.34 -4.70 8.65
CA LEU A 276 -9.17 -5.92 7.86
C LEU A 276 -10.53 -6.51 7.45
N LYS A 277 -11.52 -6.49 8.35
CA LYS A 277 -12.89 -6.92 8.04
C LYS A 277 -13.53 -6.03 6.98
N VAL A 278 -13.31 -4.72 7.04
CA VAL A 278 -13.77 -3.77 6.02
C VAL A 278 -13.13 -4.05 4.66
N GLN A 279 -11.81 -4.28 4.63
CA GLN A 279 -11.10 -4.65 3.40
C GLN A 279 -11.65 -5.94 2.78
N GLN A 280 -11.87 -6.98 3.60
CA GLN A 280 -12.50 -8.24 3.15
C GLN A 280 -13.92 -8.00 2.62
N GLN A 281 -14.69 -7.11 3.23
CA GLN A 281 -16.03 -6.77 2.78
C GLN A 281 -15.99 -6.07 1.41
N PHE A 282 -15.05 -5.14 1.17
CA PHE A 282 -14.87 -4.52 -0.15
C PHE A 282 -14.45 -5.52 -1.24
N ILE A 283 -13.62 -6.52 -0.91
CA ILE A 283 -13.29 -7.61 -1.83
C ILE A 283 -14.54 -8.42 -2.16
N LYS A 284 -15.33 -8.79 -1.14
CA LYS A 284 -16.58 -9.56 -1.31
C LYS A 284 -17.62 -8.81 -2.15
N ASP A 285 -17.67 -7.49 -2.02
CA ASP A 285 -18.54 -6.63 -2.82
C ASP A 285 -18.01 -6.37 -4.23
N GLN A 286 -16.83 -6.91 -4.56
CA GLN A 286 -16.12 -6.75 -5.84
C GLN A 286 -15.83 -5.27 -6.17
N ASN A 287 -15.68 -4.42 -5.16
CA ASN A 287 -15.39 -2.99 -5.36
C ASN A 287 -13.88 -2.74 -5.54
N PHE A 288 -13.28 -3.39 -6.53
CA PHE A 288 -11.84 -3.30 -6.81
C PHE A 288 -11.39 -1.90 -7.25
N ASP A 289 -12.29 -1.14 -7.86
CA ASP A 289 -12.07 0.26 -8.21
C ASP A 289 -12.27 1.23 -7.03
N LEU A 290 -12.59 0.72 -5.83
CA LEU A 290 -12.82 1.50 -4.62
C LEU A 290 -13.82 2.66 -4.83
N ASN A 291 -14.88 2.41 -5.61
CA ASN A 291 -15.87 3.41 -5.96
C ASN A 291 -16.66 3.86 -4.72
N LEU A 292 -16.94 5.17 -4.66
CA LEU A 292 -17.85 5.77 -3.70
C LEU A 292 -19.33 5.54 -4.13
N PRO A 293 -20.28 5.51 -3.18
CA PRO A 293 -20.09 5.67 -1.74
C PRO A 293 -19.53 4.40 -1.07
N LEU A 294 -18.80 4.60 0.03
CA LEU A 294 -18.31 3.56 0.92
C LEU A 294 -18.98 3.70 2.29
N ASP A 295 -19.74 2.68 2.69
CA ASP A 295 -20.31 2.54 4.02
C ASP A 295 -19.55 1.46 4.79
N PHE A 296 -18.95 1.82 5.91
CA PHE A 296 -18.13 0.88 6.69
C PHE A 296 -18.12 1.21 8.18
N LYS A 297 -17.60 0.28 8.98
CA LYS A 297 -17.51 0.41 10.43
C LYS A 297 -16.10 0.07 10.90
N MET A 298 -15.48 0.97 11.67
CA MET A 298 -14.17 0.78 12.31
C MET A 298 -14.21 1.41 13.70
N ASN A 299 -13.54 0.79 14.68
CA ASN A 299 -13.41 1.34 16.04
C ASN A 299 -14.77 1.72 16.65
N GLU A 300 -15.75 0.84 16.49
CA GLU A 300 -17.16 1.03 16.90
C GLU A 300 -17.94 2.14 16.16
N GLU A 301 -17.29 2.99 15.38
CA GLU A 301 -17.88 4.10 14.63
C GLU A 301 -18.26 3.71 13.20
N SER A 302 -19.38 4.29 12.72
CA SER A 302 -19.88 4.06 11.36
C SER A 302 -19.55 5.25 10.48
N PHE A 303 -18.90 4.99 9.35
CA PHE A 303 -18.46 6.00 8.41
C PHE A 303 -19.24 5.90 7.10
N HIS A 304 -19.50 7.05 6.50
CA HIS A 304 -20.05 7.19 5.15
C HIS A 304 -19.12 8.11 4.36
N LEU A 305 -18.46 7.58 3.33
CA LEU A 305 -17.68 8.36 2.39
C LEU A 305 -18.40 8.41 1.06
N ASP A 306 -18.79 9.59 0.61
CA ASP A 306 -19.30 9.87 -0.71
C ASP A 306 -18.53 11.03 -1.36
N GLU A 307 -18.92 11.44 -2.57
CA GLU A 307 -18.28 12.55 -3.27
C GLU A 307 -18.38 13.87 -2.50
N ASP A 308 -19.47 14.09 -1.76
CA ASP A 308 -19.64 15.29 -0.95
C ASP A 308 -18.62 15.30 0.19
N ALA A 309 -18.53 14.22 0.96
CA ALA A 309 -17.55 14.06 2.03
C ALA A 309 -16.11 14.26 1.54
N ILE A 310 -15.71 13.57 0.47
CA ILE A 310 -14.36 13.66 -0.09
C ILE A 310 -14.07 15.08 -0.61
N SER A 311 -15.02 15.76 -1.22
CA SER A 311 -14.82 17.13 -1.72
C SER A 311 -14.56 18.17 -0.62
N HIS A 312 -15.03 17.91 0.61
CA HIS A 312 -14.84 18.81 1.76
C HIS A 312 -13.50 18.60 2.47
N TYR A 313 -12.82 17.48 2.27
CA TYR A 313 -11.49 17.27 2.85
C TYR A 313 -10.43 18.12 2.15
N ASN A 314 -9.46 18.61 2.92
CA ASN A 314 -8.47 19.57 2.44
C ASN A 314 -7.55 18.93 1.41
N ASP A 315 -7.52 19.51 0.23
CA ASP A 315 -6.62 19.11 -0.85
C ASP A 315 -5.14 19.28 -0.43
N GLN A 316 -4.78 20.42 0.15
CA GLN A 316 -3.37 20.71 0.45
C GLN A 316 -2.74 19.71 1.43
N ASP A 317 -3.55 19.09 2.28
CA ASP A 317 -3.08 18.10 3.24
C ASP A 317 -2.71 16.77 2.56
N VAL A 318 -3.19 16.46 1.36
CA VAL A 318 -2.77 15.27 0.59
C VAL A 318 -1.92 15.59 -0.65
N ASP A 319 -1.38 16.82 -0.73
CA ASP A 319 -0.44 17.21 -1.76
C ASP A 319 0.98 16.69 -1.45
N PHE A 320 1.20 15.44 -1.83
CA PHE A 320 2.48 14.77 -1.62
C PHE A 320 3.54 15.17 -2.65
N GLU A 321 3.16 15.81 -3.77
CA GLU A 321 4.12 16.18 -4.82
C GLU A 321 4.93 17.43 -4.47
N HIS A 322 4.39 18.27 -3.58
CA HIS A 322 5.05 19.49 -3.10
C HIS A 322 5.48 19.41 -1.62
N ALA A 323 5.61 18.18 -1.12
CA ALA A 323 6.09 17.86 0.22
C ALA A 323 7.62 17.91 0.35
#